data_AF-A0A957F3L8-F1
#
_entry.id   AF-A0A957F3L8-F1
#
_cell.length_a   1.000
_cell.length_b   1.000
_cell.length_c   1.000
_cell.angle_alpha   90.00
_cell.angle_beta   90.00
_cell.angle_gamma   90.00
#
_symmetry.space_group_name_H-M   'P 1'
#
loop_
_entity.id
_entity.type
_entity.pdbx_description
1 polymer ?
#
loop_
_entity_poly.entity_id
_entity_poly.type
_entity_poly.pdbx_seq_one_letter_code
_entity_poly.pdbx_strand_id
1 'polypeptide(L)' 'NLTNADLSHANLSGANLSGADLSGADLSGAIRIGTKGI' A
#
# COMPACT_ATOMS: atom_id res chain seq x y z
N ASN A 1 -0.34 8.53 6.02
CA ASN A 1 -1.80 8.58 6.04
C ASN A 1 -2.27 8.36 4.60
N LEU A 2 -2.70 7.14 4.31
CA LEU A 2 -3.19 6.67 3.00
C LEU A 2 -4.64 6.17 3.16
N THR A 3 -5.37 6.73 4.12
CA THR A 3 -6.74 6.32 4.40
C THR A 3 -7.65 6.57 3.20
N ASN A 4 -8.44 5.56 2.84
CA ASN A 4 -9.32 5.56 1.65
C ASN A 4 -8.61 5.87 0.31
N ALA A 5 -7.29 5.67 0.23
CA ALA A 5 -6.55 5.89 -1.01
C ALA A 5 -6.83 4.76 -2.02
N ASP A 6 -7.00 5.12 -3.29
CA ASP A 6 -6.96 4.16 -4.38
C ASP A 6 -5.49 3.86 -4.73
N LEU A 7 -5.03 2.68 -4.32
CA LEU A 7 -3.73 2.11 -4.66
C LEU A 7 -3.90 0.87 -5.55
N SER A 8 -5.05 0.75 -6.20
CA SER A 8 -5.32 -0.37 -7.08
C SER A 8 -4.31 -0.37 -8.23
N HIS A 9 -3.78 -1.57 -8.52
CA HIS A 9 -2.72 -1.76 -9.53
C HIS A 9 -1.42 -0.98 -9.29
N ALA A 10 -1.22 -0.36 -8.12
CA ALA A 10 0.01 0.34 -7.81
C ALA A 10 1.20 -0.63 -7.67
N ASN A 11 2.36 -0.24 -8.17
CA ASN A 11 3.61 -0.92 -7.86
C ASN A 11 4.18 -0.36 -6.56
N LEU A 12 3.99 -1.08 -5.46
CA LEU A 12 4.51 -0.72 -4.14
C LEU A 12 5.84 -1.43 -3.86
N SER A 13 6.48 -2.06 -4.84
CA SER A 13 7.69 -2.84 -4.62
C SER A 13 8.80 -2.00 -3.96
N GLY A 14 9.33 -2.50 -2.85
CA GLY A 14 10.33 -1.80 -2.04
C GLY A 14 9.81 -0.61 -1.21
N ALA A 15 8.50 -0.29 -1.26
CA ALA A 15 7.95 0.78 -0.43
C ALA A 15 8.03 0.44 1.06
N ASN A 16 8.43 1.41 1.88
CA ASN A 16 8.32 1.32 3.32
C ASN A 16 6.99 1.94 3.76
N LEU A 17 6.03 1.08 4.10
CA LEU A 17 4.70 1.45 4.60
C LEU A 17 4.61 1.35 6.13
N SER A 18 5.75 1.17 6.82
CA SER A 18 5.76 1.07 8.28
C SER A 18 5.14 2.33 8.92
N GLY A 19 4.07 2.14 9.68
CA GLY A 19 3.33 3.23 10.32
C GLY A 19 2.37 3.97 9.38
N ALA A 20 2.18 3.53 8.15
CA ALA A 20 1.17 4.07 7.26
C ALA A 20 -0.21 3.58 7.67
N ASP A 21 -1.13 4.51 7.97
CA ASP A 21 -2.54 4.19 8.07
C ASP A 21 -3.11 3.96 6.66
N LEU A 22 -3.43 2.70 6.36
CA LEU A 22 -4.02 2.23 5.10
C LEU A 22 -5.52 1.91 5.27
N SER A 23 -6.17 2.36 6.34
CA SER A 23 -7.57 2.05 6.60
C SER A 23 -8.45 2.48 5.43
N GLY A 24 -9.17 1.53 4.84
CA GLY A 24 -10.03 1.75 3.69
C GLY A 24 -9.32 1.94 2.34
N ALA A 25 -7.98 1.82 2.29
CA ALA A 25 -7.26 1.90 1.02
C ALA A 25 -7.60 0.69 0.12
N ASP A 26 -7.83 0.95 -1.16
CA ASP A 26 -7.97 -0.11 -2.15
C ASP A 26 -6.58 -0.55 -2.63
N LEU A 27 -6.19 -1.78 -2.29
CA LEU A 27 -4.93 -2.39 -2.71
C LEU A 27 -5.13 -3.47 -3.78
N SER A 28 -6.31 -3.53 -4.39
CA SER A 28 -6.67 -4.55 -5.38
C SER A 28 -5.68 -4.54 -6.54
N GLY A 29 -5.06 -5.68 -6.82
CA GLY A 29 -4.09 -5.80 -7.91
C GLY A 29 -2.76 -5.07 -7.69
N ALA A 30 -2.52 -4.48 -6.51
CA ALA A 30 -1.24 -3.86 -6.20
C ALA A 30 -0.11 -4.91 -6.17
N ILE A 31 1.04 -4.57 -6.78
CA ILE A 31 2.23 -5.43 -6.76
C ILE A 31 3.08 -5.02 -5.56
N ARG A 32 3.44 -6.01 -4.74
CA ARG A 32 4.03 -5.76 -3.42
C ARG A 32 5.19 -6.71 -3.13
N ILE A 33 6.28 -6.59 -3.88
CA ILE A 33 7.49 -7.36 -3.61
C ILE A 33 8.39 -6.55 -2.68
N GLY A 34 8.68 -7.08 -1.50
CA GLY A 34 9.56 -6.42 -0.53
C GLY A 34 8.98 -5.15 0.11
N THR A 35 7.66 -4.92 0.04
CA THR A 35 7.02 -3.89 0.86
C THR A 35 7.25 -4.19 2.33
N LYS A 36 7.69 -3.20 3.10
CA LYS A 36 7.84 -3.32 4.55
C LYS A 36 6.65 -2.66 5.25
N GLY A 37 6.16 -3.26 6.33
CA GLY A 37 5.27 -2.57 7.27
C GLY A 37 3.80 -2.46 6.86
N ILE A 38 3.27 -3.46 6.13
CA ILE A 38 1.84 -3.79 6.19
C ILE A 38 1.54 -4.70 7.37
#